data_AF-A0A7V4PPT4-F1
#
_entry.id   AF-A0A7V4PPT4-F1
#
_cell.length_a   1.000
_cell.length_b   1.000
_cell.length_c   1.000
_cell.angle_alpha   90.00
_cell.angle_beta   90.00
_cell.angle_gamma   90.00
#
_symmetry.space_group_name_H-M   'P 1'
#
loop_
_entity.id
_entity.type
_entity.pdbx_description
1 polymer ?
#
loop_
_entity_poly.entity_id
_entity_poly.type
_entity_poly.pdbx_seq_one_letter_code
_entity_poly.pdbx_strand_id
1 'polypeptide(L)'
;MHGLRVSELLRRRFLTHYRRRAFRLSARRPGLAALPLVAQLFGNDTVIWASDYPHERDQRDFSQDIPTLIQREDISDALKRQIFFDNALGFYPRLRERLDKTASLARAAAG
;
A
#
# COMPACT_ATOMS: atom_id res chain seq x y z
N MET A 1 34.81 7.12 -18.62
CA MET A 1 33.88 6.94 -17.49
C MET A 1 32.52 7.58 -17.81
N HIS A 2 31.57 6.85 -18.41
CA HIS A 2 30.23 7.38 -18.76
C HIS A 2 29.11 6.32 -18.60
N GLY A 3 29.18 5.48 -17.56
CA GLY A 3 28.19 4.39 -17.35
C GLY A 3 27.09 4.66 -16.32
N LEU A 4 27.20 5.71 -15.50
CA LEU A 4 26.37 5.86 -14.28
C LEU A 4 25.15 6.80 -14.42
N ARG A 5 24.95 7.47 -15.57
CA ARG A 5 23.86 8.44 -15.73
C ARG A 5 22.56 7.86 -16.28
N VAL A 6 22.63 6.78 -17.07
CA VAL A 6 21.44 6.20 -17.71
C VAL A 6 20.58 5.43 -16.70
N SER A 7 21.20 4.75 -15.73
CA SER A 7 20.52 4.05 -14.64
C SER A 7 19.78 4.99 -13.70
N GLU A 8 20.38 6.12 -13.31
CA GLU A 8 19.77 7.17 -12.49
C GLU A 8 18.60 7.86 -13.23
N LEU A 9 18.77 8.15 -14.52
CA LEU A 9 17.75 8.79 -15.34
C LEU A 9 16.57 7.85 -15.65
N LEU A 10 16.86 6.57 -15.90
CA LEU A 10 15.84 5.54 -16.01
C LEU A 10 15.12 5.36 -14.68
N ARG A 11 15.82 5.29 -13.54
CA ARG A 11 15.18 5.24 -12.21
C ARG A 11 14.22 6.42 -12.00
N ARG A 12 14.67 7.65 -12.30
CA ARG A 12 13.85 8.87 -12.18
C ARG A 12 12.67 8.89 -13.16
N ARG A 13 12.85 8.46 -14.41
CA ARG A 13 11.78 8.46 -15.43
C ARG A 13 10.79 7.31 -15.23
N PHE A 14 11.24 6.15 -14.75
CA PHE A 14 10.41 5.01 -14.36
C PHE A 14 9.58 5.34 -13.10
N LEU A 15 10.18 5.96 -12.08
CA LEU A 15 9.48 6.45 -10.87
C LEU A 15 8.43 7.53 -11.18
N THR A 16 8.64 8.34 -12.23
CA THR A 16 7.71 9.43 -12.57
C THR A 16 6.48 8.95 -13.34
N HIS A 17 6.59 7.90 -14.17
CA HIS A 17 5.44 7.33 -14.91
C HIS A 17 4.70 6.20 -14.15
N TYR A 18 5.34 5.55 -13.16
CA TYR A 18 4.72 4.48 -12.37
C TYR A 18 4.17 4.92 -11.01
N ARG A 19 4.26 6.20 -10.68
CA ARG A 19 3.81 6.80 -9.41
C ARG A 19 2.30 6.64 -9.09
N ARG A 20 1.54 6.01 -9.99
CA ARG A 20 0.09 5.76 -9.85
C ARG A 20 -0.31 4.30 -10.01
N ARG A 21 0.61 3.35 -9.96
CA ARG A 21 0.24 1.93 -9.79
C ARG A 21 0.49 1.54 -8.35
N ALA A 22 -0.56 1.64 -7.55
CA ALA A 22 -0.57 0.96 -6.27
C ALA A 22 -0.43 -0.54 -6.54
N PHE A 23 0.58 -1.19 -5.96
CA PHE A 23 0.65 -2.64 -5.96
C PHE A 23 -0.42 -3.14 -5.02
N ARG A 24 -1.52 -3.61 -5.62
CA ARG A 24 -2.61 -4.28 -4.92
C ARG A 24 -2.12 -5.64 -4.45
N LEU A 25 -2.01 -5.80 -3.13
CA LEU A 25 -1.80 -7.11 -2.53
C LEU A 25 -3.15 -7.79 -2.30
N SER A 26 -3.30 -8.96 -2.91
CA SER A 26 -4.34 -9.95 -2.64
C SER A 26 -3.67 -11.30 -2.47
N ALA A 27 -4.17 -12.15 -1.56
CA ALA A 27 -3.45 -13.34 -1.14
C ALA A 27 -3.18 -14.40 -2.21
N ARG A 28 -3.84 -14.32 -3.38
CA ARG A 28 -3.64 -15.26 -4.49
C ARG A 28 -2.47 -14.91 -5.41
N ARG A 29 -1.84 -13.73 -5.29
CA ARG A 29 -0.62 -13.43 -6.08
C ARG A 29 0.65 -13.87 -5.35
N PRO A 30 1.72 -14.27 -6.07
CA PRO A 30 3.06 -14.39 -5.49
C PRO A 30 3.58 -13.10 -4.84
N GLY A 31 2.85 -11.99 -4.97
CA GLY A 31 3.14 -10.68 -4.38
C GLY A 31 3.18 -10.64 -2.85
N LEU A 32 2.46 -11.53 -2.13
CA LEU A 32 2.57 -11.60 -0.67
C LEU A 32 3.94 -12.13 -0.23
N ALA A 33 4.46 -13.18 -0.87
CA ALA A 33 5.82 -13.67 -0.57
C ALA A 33 6.88 -12.64 -1.00
N ALA A 34 6.63 -11.92 -2.10
CA ALA A 34 7.53 -10.89 -2.62
C ALA A 34 7.39 -9.51 -1.94
N LEU A 35 6.59 -9.37 -0.87
CA LEU A 35 6.32 -8.08 -0.21
C LEU A 35 7.59 -7.30 0.16
N PRO A 36 8.59 -7.93 0.82
CA PRO A 36 9.84 -7.24 1.15
C PRO A 36 10.61 -6.80 -0.10
N LEU A 37 10.56 -7.59 -1.18
CA LEU A 37 11.21 -7.29 -2.45
C LEU A 37 10.49 -6.15 -3.21
N VAL A 38 9.16 -6.16 -3.23
CA VAL A 38 8.34 -5.10 -3.85
C VAL A 38 8.55 -3.78 -3.13
N ALA A 39 8.56 -3.80 -1.80
CA ALA A 39 8.84 -2.62 -0.98
C ALA A 39 10.26 -2.06 -1.24
N GLN A 40 11.27 -2.92 -1.37
CA GLN A 40 12.63 -2.51 -1.72
C GLN A 40 12.76 -1.93 -3.14
N LEU A 41 12.06 -2.49 -4.12
CA LEU A 41 12.18 -2.09 -5.52
C LEU A 41 11.37 -0.83 -5.87
N PHE A 42 10.15 -0.71 -5.34
CA PHE A 42 9.21 0.35 -5.71
C PHE A 42 8.99 1.41 -4.62
N GLY A 43 9.45 1.15 -3.40
CA GLY A 43 9.24 2.02 -2.25
C GLY A 43 8.01 1.61 -1.44
N ASN A 44 8.12 1.79 -0.13
CA ASN A 44 7.08 1.40 0.84
C ASN A 44 5.75 2.14 0.63
N ASP A 45 5.76 3.31 -0.03
CA ASP A 45 4.60 4.16 -0.30
C ASP A 45 3.75 3.69 -1.50
N THR A 46 4.19 2.66 -2.21
CA THR A 46 3.53 2.18 -3.43
C THR A 46 2.60 0.98 -3.24
N VAL A 47 2.51 0.44 -2.02
CA VAL A 47 1.79 -0.80 -1.74
C VAL A 47 0.51 -0.52 -0.96
N ILE A 48 -0.62 -1.07 -1.42
CA ILE A 48 -1.89 -1.02 -0.68
C ILE A 48 -2.49 -2.41 -0.53
N TRP A 49 -3.13 -2.67 0.59
CA TRP A 49 -3.99 -3.84 0.74
C TRP A 49 -5.32 -3.62 0.03
N ALA A 50 -5.78 -4.60 -0.76
CA ALA A 50 -7.16 -4.64 -1.20
C ALA A 50 -7.62 -6.10 -1.40
N SER A 51 -8.74 -6.47 -0.79
CA SER A 51 -9.30 -7.82 -0.88
C SER A 51 -9.74 -8.22 -2.29
N ASP A 52 -10.12 -7.24 -3.11
CA ASP A 52 -10.74 -7.42 -4.44
C ASP A 52 -12.10 -8.16 -4.40
N TYR A 53 -12.74 -8.20 -3.23
CA TYR A 53 -14.09 -8.78 -3.09
C TYR A 53 -15.13 -7.96 -3.86
N PRO A 54 -16.09 -8.58 -4.57
CA PRO A 54 -16.43 -10.01 -4.60
C PRO A 54 -15.79 -10.84 -5.72
N HIS A 55 -14.72 -10.38 -6.36
CA HIS A 55 -14.12 -11.12 -7.47
C HIS A 55 -13.52 -12.46 -7.00
N GLU A 56 -13.88 -13.54 -7.71
CA GLU A 56 -13.32 -14.91 -7.71
C GLU A 56 -13.03 -15.63 -6.37
N ARG A 57 -13.30 -15.02 -5.21
CA ARG A 57 -13.00 -15.59 -3.89
C ARG A 57 -14.24 -15.60 -3.00
N ASP A 58 -14.39 -16.68 -2.25
CA ASP A 58 -15.37 -16.74 -1.16
C ASP A 58 -14.92 -15.79 -0.04
N GLN A 59 -15.88 -15.24 0.71
CA GLN A 59 -15.60 -14.36 1.82
C GLN A 59 -14.67 -14.99 2.87
N ARG A 60 -14.86 -16.27 3.09
CA ARG A 60 -14.07 -17.06 4.04
C ARG A 60 -12.59 -17.08 3.69
N ASP A 61 -12.25 -17.03 2.40
CA ASP A 61 -10.86 -17.13 1.95
C ASP A 61 -10.07 -15.85 2.22
N PHE A 62 -10.64 -14.66 2.00
CA PHE A 62 -9.92 -13.40 2.25
C PHE A 62 -9.99 -12.95 3.71
N SER A 63 -10.88 -13.55 4.51
CA SER A 63 -11.02 -13.25 5.94
C SER A 63 -9.72 -13.55 6.72
N GLN A 64 -8.92 -14.50 6.24
CA GLN A 64 -7.64 -14.89 6.85
C GLN A 64 -6.45 -14.04 6.37
N ASP A 65 -6.59 -13.30 5.27
CA ASP A 65 -5.49 -12.51 4.68
C ASP A 65 -4.97 -11.44 5.64
N ILE A 66 -5.88 -10.74 6.34
CA ILE A 66 -5.54 -9.66 7.27
C ILE A 66 -4.80 -10.23 8.49
N PRO A 67 -5.33 -11.24 9.23
CA PRO A 67 -4.59 -11.89 10.30
C PRO A 67 -3.20 -12.37 9.88
N THR A 68 -3.08 -13.03 8.73
CA THR A 68 -1.79 -13.51 8.21
C THR A 68 -0.81 -12.37 7.96
N LEU A 69 -1.26 -11.27 7.36
CA LEU A 69 -0.41 -10.10 7.12
C LEU A 69 0.01 -9.38 8.42
N ILE A 70 -0.88 -9.30 9.40
CA ILE A 70 -0.58 -8.66 10.70
C ILE A 70 0.44 -9.48 11.49
N GLN A 71 0.31 -10.82 11.47
CA GLN A 71 1.17 -11.74 12.21
C GLN A 71 2.57 -11.92 11.61
N ARG A 72 2.83 -11.36 10.42
CA ARG A 72 4.16 -11.40 9.82
C ARG A 72 5.18 -10.63 10.65
N GLU A 73 6.25 -11.33 11.05
CA GLU A 73 7.38 -10.77 11.79
C GLU A 73 8.46 -10.18 10.86
N ASP A 74 8.44 -10.53 9.57
CA ASP A 74 9.41 -10.08 8.57
C ASP A 74 9.14 -8.65 8.04
N ILE A 75 8.04 -8.03 8.48
CA ILE A 75 7.66 -6.65 8.13
C ILE A 75 7.40 -5.84 9.41
N SER A 76 7.88 -4.60 9.43
CA SER A 76 7.68 -3.72 10.58
C SER A 76 6.24 -3.25 10.71
N ASP A 77 5.82 -2.92 11.94
CA ASP A 77 4.48 -2.37 12.18
C ASP A 77 4.24 -1.03 11.47
N ALA A 78 5.31 -0.24 11.28
CA ALA A 78 5.26 0.97 10.46
C ALA A 78 4.89 0.64 9.00
N LEU A 79 5.49 -0.39 8.41
CA LEU A 79 5.15 -0.82 7.05
C LEU A 79 3.73 -1.40 6.96
N LYS A 80 3.30 -2.16 7.97
CA LYS A 80 1.92 -2.65 8.06
C LYS A 80 0.93 -1.48 8.06
N ARG A 81 1.17 -0.45 8.88
CA ARG A 81 0.35 0.77 8.92
C ARG A 81 0.30 1.47 7.56
N GLN A 82 1.44 1.55 6.86
CA GLN A 82 1.49 2.13 5.51
C GLN A 82 0.58 1.36 4.53
N ILE A 83 0.71 0.03 4.49
CA ILE A 83 -0.04 -0.85 3.57
C ILE A 83 -1.54 -0.79 3.83
N PHE A 84 -1.95 -0.81 5.10
CA PHE A 84 -3.38 -0.87 5.48
C PHE A 84 -4.06 0.50 5.51
N PHE A 85 -3.30 1.59 5.66
CA PHE A 85 -3.90 2.90 5.91
C PHE A 85 -3.18 4.04 5.19
N ASP A 86 -1.94 4.37 5.55
CA ASP A 86 -1.34 5.65 5.15
C ASP A 86 -1.22 5.77 3.62
N ASN A 87 -0.83 4.68 2.94
CA ASN A 87 -0.69 4.67 1.48
C ASN A 87 -2.04 4.82 0.79
N ALA A 88 -3.10 4.18 1.30
CA ALA A 88 -4.45 4.30 0.74
C ALA A 88 -4.90 5.78 0.74
N LEU A 89 -4.58 6.54 1.78
CA LEU A 89 -4.89 7.98 1.83
C LEU A 89 -4.07 8.81 0.84
N GLY A 90 -2.89 8.34 0.43
CA GLY A 90 -2.11 8.95 -0.66
C GLY A 90 -2.71 8.69 -2.03
N PHE A 91 -3.26 7.49 -2.26
CA PHE A 91 -3.89 7.11 -3.53
C PHE A 91 -5.32 7.65 -3.70
N TYR A 92 -6.05 7.88 -2.60
CA TYR A 92 -7.44 8.33 -2.61
C TYR A 92 -7.63 9.67 -1.87
N PRO A 93 -7.37 10.83 -2.52
CA PRO A 93 -7.46 12.15 -1.87
C PRO A 93 -8.84 12.44 -1.25
N ARG A 94 -9.92 12.05 -1.93
CA ARG A 94 -11.30 12.20 -1.42
C ARG A 94 -11.54 11.40 -0.13
N LEU A 95 -10.86 10.27 0.05
CA LEU A 95 -10.95 9.50 1.30
C LEU A 95 -10.28 10.26 2.45
N ARG A 96 -9.11 10.85 2.19
CA ARG A 96 -8.40 11.69 3.17
C ARG A 96 -9.25 12.89 3.59
N GLU A 97 -9.80 13.64 2.63
CA GLU A 97 -10.67 14.79 2.91
C GLU A 97 -11.85 14.41 3.81
N ARG A 98 -12.48 13.26 3.56
CA ARG A 98 -13.58 12.76 4.40
C ARG A 98 -13.13 12.44 5.82
N LEU A 99 -11.99 11.78 5.98
CA LEU A 99 -11.44 11.47 7.32
C LEU A 99 -11.10 12.74 8.10
N ASP A 100 -10.47 13.71 7.46
CA ASP A 100 -10.10 14.98 8.11
C ASP A 100 -11.35 15.73 8.58
N LYS A 101 -12.41 15.75 7.77
CA LYS A 101 -13.72 16.33 8.13
C LYS A 101 -14.39 15.57 9.28
N THR A 102 -14.38 14.24 9.26
CA THR A 102 -14.92 13.45 10.38
C THR A 102 -14.14 13.71 11.67
N ALA A 103 -12.81 13.79 11.59
CA ALA A 103 -11.96 14.07 12.74
C ALA A 103 -12.14 15.50 13.30
N SER A 104 -12.43 16.49 12.45
CA SER A 104 -12.78 17.84 12.92
C SER A 104 -14.14 17.86 13.63
N LEU A 105 -15.13 17.14 13.09
CA LEU A 105 -16.45 17.04 13.72
C LEU A 105 -16.39 16.34 15.08
N ALA A 106 -15.64 15.24 15.19
CA ALA A 106 -15.47 14.52 16.44
C ALA A 106 -14.82 15.39 17.53
N ARG A 107 -13.82 16.20 17.17
CA ARG A 107 -13.19 17.15 18.10
C ARG A 107 -14.14 18.26 18.56
N ALA A 108 -14.96 18.79 17.65
CA ALA A 108 -15.94 19.82 17.97
C ALA A 108 -17.07 19.31 18.88
N ALA A 109 -17.39 18.01 18.83
CA ALA A 109 -18.40 17.38 19.69
C ALA A 109 -17.87 16.97 21.07
N ALA A 110 -16.54 16.94 21.26
CA ALA A 110 -15.88 16.52 22.50
C ALA A 110 -15.46 17.69 23.41
N GLY A 111 -15.73 18.94 22.99
CA GLY A 111 -15.58 20.16 23.79
C GLY A 111 -16.91 20.83 24.02
#